data_AF-A0A7V0S0Z2-F1
#
_entry.id   AF-A0A7V0S0Z2-F1
#
_cell.length_a   1.000
_cell.length_b   1.000
_cell.length_c   1.000
_cell.angle_alpha   90.00
_cell.angle_beta   90.00
_cell.angle_gamma   90.00
#
_symmetry.space_group_name_H-M   'P 1'
#
loop_
_entity.id
_entity.type
_entity.pdbx_description
1 polymer ?
#
loop_
_entity_poly.entity_id
_entity_poly.type
_entity_poly.pdbx_seq_one_letter_code
_entity_poly.pdbx_strand_id
1 'polypeptide(L)'
;MKKLTLTLIATLLLSVGQVFAQTARVQVIHNSADLAAETVDVFVNGDLFVPDFAFRTATPFVDVPAEVELAVDIAPAGAGIEGSVGTFNVTFDADETYVIMANGIVSASGYDPSFAFDLYPFAGAREAATQSGNTDVLVFHGSTDAPEVTVWEIGAGAGELFTFDYGDFAGYLELATADYILDI
;
A
#
# COMPACT_ATOMS: atom_id res chain seq x y z
N MET A 1 73.45 24.42 -0.50
CA MET A 1 72.41 24.37 0.56
C MET A 1 71.05 24.71 -0.05
N LYS A 2 70.25 23.69 -0.38
CA LYS A 2 68.78 23.80 -0.50
C LYS A 2 68.23 22.45 -0.01
N LYS A 3 67.61 22.45 1.17
CA LYS A 3 67.01 21.27 1.79
C LYS A 3 65.68 21.01 1.07
N LEU A 4 65.53 19.84 0.46
CA LEU A 4 64.27 19.41 -0.13
C LEU A 4 63.50 18.65 0.96
N THR A 5 62.52 19.32 1.57
CA THR A 5 61.66 18.73 2.60
C THR A 5 60.61 17.89 1.90
N LEU A 6 60.62 16.57 2.12
CA LEU A 6 59.62 15.65 1.59
C LEU A 6 58.45 15.58 2.58
N THR A 7 57.37 16.31 2.30
CA THR A 7 56.14 16.22 3.10
C THR A 7 55.32 15.02 2.61
N LEU A 8 55.22 14.00 3.45
CA LEU A 8 54.37 12.83 3.23
C LEU A 8 52.90 13.23 3.46
N ILE A 9 52.11 13.35 2.39
CA ILE A 9 50.66 13.52 2.49
C ILE A 9 50.07 12.12 2.72
N ALA A 10 49.66 11.84 3.95
CA ALA A 10 48.84 10.68 4.26
C ALA A 10 47.41 10.98 3.82
N THR A 11 46.99 10.43 2.67
CA THR A 11 45.61 10.48 2.22
C THR A 11 44.79 9.50 3.07
N LEU A 12 44.06 10.03 4.04
CA LEU A 12 43.03 9.27 4.76
C LEU A 12 41.85 9.06 3.81
N LEU A 13 41.72 7.87 3.22
CA LEU A 13 40.47 7.45 2.57
C LEU A 13 39.43 7.25 3.68
N LEU A 14 38.53 8.22 3.88
CA LEU A 14 37.25 7.95 4.50
C LEU A 14 36.41 7.15 3.49
N SER A 15 36.29 5.84 3.67
CA SER A 15 35.21 5.10 3.06
C SER A 15 33.92 5.50 3.77
N VAL A 16 33.20 6.46 3.18
CA VAL A 16 31.80 6.69 3.53
C VAL A 16 31.07 5.42 3.10
N GLY A 17 30.75 4.55 4.07
CA GLY A 17 29.88 3.42 3.81
C GLY A 17 28.54 3.99 3.35
N GLN A 18 28.14 3.70 2.11
CA GLN A 18 26.74 3.84 1.74
C GLN A 18 25.98 2.86 2.62
N VAL A 19 25.24 3.37 3.60
CA VAL A 19 24.19 2.62 4.24
C VAL A 19 23.12 2.46 3.16
N PHE A 20 23.03 1.27 2.57
CA PHE A 20 21.86 0.96 1.76
C PHE A 20 20.68 0.96 2.72
N ALA A 21 19.77 1.92 2.56
CA ALA A 21 18.50 1.86 3.26
C ALA A 21 17.84 0.54 2.85
N GLN A 22 17.41 -0.25 3.83
CA GLN A 22 16.60 -1.43 3.55
C GLN A 22 15.27 -0.95 2.95
N THR A 23 14.74 -1.70 1.99
CA THR A 23 13.54 -1.32 1.26
C THR A 23 12.51 -2.43 1.27
N ALA A 24 11.25 -2.03 1.18
CA ALA A 24 10.11 -2.89 0.87
C ALA A 24 9.48 -2.44 -0.45
N ARG A 25 8.75 -3.35 -1.10
CA ARG A 25 7.94 -3.05 -2.31
C ARG A 25 6.51 -2.80 -1.90
N VAL A 26 5.92 -1.67 -2.26
CA VAL A 26 4.56 -1.32 -1.83
C VAL A 26 3.71 -0.84 -2.99
N GLN A 27 2.49 -1.37 -3.08
CA GLN A 27 1.39 -0.79 -3.85
C GLN A 27 0.32 -0.30 -2.88
N VAL A 28 -0.21 0.91 -3.12
CA VAL A 28 -1.34 1.45 -2.36
C VAL A 28 -2.55 1.50 -3.28
N ILE A 29 -3.72 1.13 -2.75
CA ILE A 29 -5.01 1.17 -3.45
C ILE A 29 -5.95 2.08 -2.68
N HIS A 30 -6.52 3.07 -3.35
CA HIS A 30 -7.52 3.95 -2.76
C HIS A 30 -8.90 3.32 -2.83
N ASN A 31 -9.46 2.96 -1.68
CA ASN A 31 -10.77 2.32 -1.58
C ASN A 31 -11.74 3.01 -0.61
N SER A 32 -11.39 4.16 -0.04
CA SER A 32 -12.38 4.96 0.66
C SER A 32 -13.49 5.44 -0.30
N ALA A 33 -14.72 4.99 -0.05
CA ALA A 33 -15.91 5.40 -0.79
C ALA A 33 -16.51 6.74 -0.29
N ASP A 34 -15.78 7.44 0.58
CA ASP A 34 -16.18 8.73 1.10
C ASP A 34 -16.05 9.81 0.02
N LEU A 35 -17.10 10.58 -0.23
CA LEU A 35 -17.07 11.66 -1.22
C LEU A 35 -16.08 12.76 -0.83
N ALA A 36 -15.84 12.98 0.46
CA ALA A 36 -14.82 13.92 0.92
C ALA A 36 -13.39 13.45 0.61
N ALA A 37 -13.22 12.16 0.32
CA ALA A 37 -11.98 11.53 -0.10
C ALA A 37 -12.10 10.93 -1.52
N GLU A 38 -12.93 11.49 -2.40
CA GLU A 38 -13.02 11.02 -3.80
C GLU A 38 -11.65 11.10 -4.50
N THR A 39 -10.90 12.15 -4.19
CA THR A 39 -9.50 12.33 -4.60
C THR A 39 -8.71 12.93 -3.45
N VAL A 40 -7.55 12.34 -3.13
CA VAL A 40 -6.69 12.75 -2.02
C VAL A 40 -5.25 12.96 -2.44
N ASP A 41 -4.53 13.80 -1.71
CA ASP A 41 -3.07 13.84 -1.74
C ASP A 41 -2.52 12.97 -0.60
N VAL A 42 -1.54 12.13 -0.91
CA VAL A 42 -0.83 11.28 0.07
C VAL A 42 0.53 11.90 0.35
N PHE A 43 0.82 12.13 1.62
CA PHE A 43 2.12 12.61 2.10
C PHE A 43 2.78 11.53 2.94
N VAL A 44 4.10 11.41 2.83
CA VAL A 44 4.91 10.49 3.64
C VAL A 44 6.02 11.29 4.32
N ASN A 45 6.08 11.23 5.65
CA ASN A 45 7.03 11.98 6.48
C ASN A 45 7.03 13.50 6.18
N GLY A 46 5.87 14.05 5.82
CA GLY A 46 5.70 15.47 5.51
C GLY A 46 5.84 15.83 4.02
N ASP A 47 6.39 14.95 3.20
CA ASP A 47 6.62 15.20 1.77
C ASP A 47 5.47 14.63 0.92
N LEU A 48 5.06 15.36 -0.13
CA LEU A 48 4.04 14.91 -1.07
C LEU A 48 4.55 13.68 -1.84
N PHE A 49 3.82 12.57 -1.73
CA PHE A 49 4.19 11.28 -2.31
C PHE A 49 3.32 10.94 -3.52
N VAL A 50 2.00 10.94 -3.37
CA VAL A 50 1.05 10.71 -4.47
C VAL A 50 0.06 11.87 -4.54
N PRO A 51 0.15 12.76 -5.54
CA PRO A 51 -0.86 13.78 -5.77
C PRO A 51 -2.09 13.21 -6.46
N ASP A 52 -3.25 13.84 -6.21
CA ASP A 52 -4.50 13.59 -6.94
C ASP A 52 -4.87 12.09 -7.03
N PHE A 53 -4.68 11.34 -5.94
CA PHE A 53 -4.95 9.91 -5.88
C PHE A 53 -6.46 9.66 -5.83
N ALA A 54 -7.00 9.20 -6.97
CA ALA A 54 -8.44 9.02 -7.13
C ALA A 54 -8.95 7.68 -6.55
N PHE A 55 -10.19 7.71 -6.06
CA PHE A 55 -10.92 6.51 -5.63
C PHE A 55 -10.93 5.41 -6.70
N ARG A 56 -10.74 4.15 -6.26
CA ARG A 56 -10.64 2.93 -7.09
C ARG A 56 -9.48 2.94 -8.07
N THR A 57 -8.40 3.62 -7.72
CA THR A 57 -7.13 3.51 -8.43
C THR A 57 -6.03 2.98 -7.52
N ALA A 58 -4.92 2.58 -8.12
CA ALA A 58 -3.76 2.04 -7.42
C ALA A 58 -2.47 2.67 -7.93
N THR A 59 -1.48 2.79 -7.06
CA THR A 59 -0.12 3.12 -7.47
C THR A 59 0.52 1.93 -8.22
N PRO A 60 1.60 2.12 -8.97
CA PRO A 60 2.51 1.01 -9.23
C PRO A 60 3.13 0.50 -7.91
N PHE A 61 3.74 -0.68 -7.93
CA PHE A 61 4.64 -1.09 -6.86
C PHE A 61 5.91 -0.23 -6.90
N VAL A 62 6.25 0.38 -5.78
CA VAL A 62 7.40 1.28 -5.61
C VAL A 62 8.24 0.86 -4.41
N ASP A 63 9.53 1.19 -4.44
CA ASP A 63 10.41 0.95 -3.31
C ASP A 63 10.19 2.04 -2.25
N VAL A 64 10.02 1.61 -1.00
CA VAL A 64 9.89 2.49 0.17
C VAL A 64 10.90 2.09 1.26
N PRO A 65 11.27 3.00 2.19
CA PRO A 65 12.12 2.62 3.32
C PRO A 65 11.47 1.53 4.20
N ALA A 66 12.25 0.55 4.60
CA ALA A 66 11.87 -0.52 5.53
C ALA A 66 12.62 -0.41 6.88
N GLU A 67 12.14 -1.13 7.89
CA GLU A 67 12.63 -1.13 9.28
C GLU A 67 12.59 0.24 9.98
N VAL A 68 11.79 1.17 9.44
CA VAL A 68 11.56 2.49 10.00
C VAL A 68 10.07 2.82 9.95
N GLU A 69 9.60 3.55 10.96
CA GLU A 69 8.23 4.06 10.96
C GLU A 69 8.10 5.19 9.94
N LEU A 70 7.08 5.10 9.09
CA LEU A 70 6.68 6.12 8.14
C LEU A 70 5.35 6.72 8.58
N ALA A 71 5.30 8.05 8.71
CA ALA A 71 4.07 8.78 8.97
C ALA A 71 3.38 9.09 7.63
N VAL A 72 2.18 8.57 7.43
CA VAL A 72 1.38 8.77 6.21
C VAL A 72 0.23 9.72 6.53
N ASP A 73 0.21 10.87 5.88
CA ASP A 73 -0.89 11.83 5.98
C ASP A 73 -1.73 11.79 4.71
N ILE A 74 -3.06 11.81 4.88
CA ILE A 74 -4.01 11.82 3.78
C ILE A 74 -4.79 13.13 3.85
N ALA A 75 -4.76 13.93 2.80
CA ALA A 75 -5.50 15.19 2.74
C ALA A 75 -6.39 15.25 1.50
N PRO A 76 -7.53 15.96 1.52
CA PRO A 76 -8.27 16.26 0.30
C PRO A 76 -7.34 16.91 -0.73
N ALA A 77 -7.48 16.53 -2.01
CA ALA A 77 -6.60 17.01 -3.07
C ALA A 77 -6.50 18.55 -3.10
N GLY A 78 -5.28 19.07 -3.10
CA GLY A 78 -4.98 20.50 -3.13
C GLY A 78 -5.15 21.23 -1.78
N ALA A 79 -5.57 20.56 -0.71
CA ALA A 79 -5.64 21.16 0.63
C ALA A 79 -4.25 21.34 1.29
N GLY A 80 -3.24 20.62 0.78
CA GLY A 80 -1.94 20.50 1.42
C GLY A 80 -1.98 19.67 2.69
N ILE A 81 -0.82 19.36 3.26
CA ILE A 81 -0.70 18.49 4.44
C ILE A 81 -1.44 19.03 5.67
N GLU A 82 -1.60 20.35 5.80
CA GLU A 82 -2.37 20.98 6.90
C GLU A 82 -3.87 20.61 6.85
N GLY A 83 -4.35 20.14 5.69
CA GLY A 83 -5.69 19.59 5.50
C GLY A 83 -5.79 18.10 5.79
N SER A 84 -4.75 17.47 6.35
CA SER A 84 -4.72 16.04 6.67
C SER A 84 -5.91 15.65 7.54
N VAL A 85 -6.58 14.56 7.17
CA VAL A 85 -7.71 13.97 7.92
C VAL A 85 -7.22 12.99 8.99
N GLY A 86 -5.92 12.71 9.02
CA GLY A 86 -5.30 11.80 9.97
C GLY A 86 -3.89 11.44 9.55
N THR A 87 -3.06 11.11 10.54
CA THR A 87 -1.72 10.56 10.35
C THR A 87 -1.76 9.08 10.71
N PHE A 88 -1.34 8.24 9.77
CA PHE A 88 -1.30 6.79 9.87
C PHE A 88 0.15 6.32 9.87
N ASN A 89 0.57 5.63 10.92
CA ASN A 89 1.94 5.14 11.02
C ASN A 89 2.03 3.72 10.47
N VAL A 90 2.97 3.48 9.56
CA VAL A 90 3.24 2.15 9.01
C VAL A 90 4.72 1.82 9.14
N THR A 91 5.04 0.55 9.34
CA THR A 91 6.41 0.03 9.30
C THR A 91 6.40 -1.20 8.40
N PHE A 92 7.40 -1.31 7.53
CA PHE A 92 7.55 -2.42 6.60
C PHE A 92 8.79 -3.23 6.94
N ASP A 93 8.68 -4.54 6.76
CA ASP A 93 9.82 -5.45 6.88
C ASP A 93 10.69 -5.35 5.61
N ALA A 94 12.01 -5.44 5.79
CA ALA A 94 12.95 -5.44 4.68
C ALA A 94 12.73 -6.61 3.71
N ASP A 95 12.90 -6.36 2.41
CA ASP A 95 12.76 -7.34 1.32
C ASP A 95 11.36 -7.97 1.19
N GLU A 96 10.34 -7.40 1.85
CA GLU A 96 8.94 -7.82 1.76
C GLU A 96 8.16 -6.97 0.73
N THR A 97 7.07 -7.53 0.19
CA THR A 97 6.15 -6.86 -0.72
C THR A 97 4.77 -6.71 -0.09
N TYR A 98 4.20 -5.51 -0.14
CA TYR A 98 2.89 -5.19 0.43
C TYR A 98 1.92 -4.62 -0.59
N VAL A 99 0.64 -4.98 -0.41
CA VAL A 99 -0.49 -4.19 -0.91
C VAL A 99 -1.13 -3.52 0.31
N ILE A 100 -1.44 -2.24 0.20
CA ILE A 100 -2.11 -1.48 1.24
C ILE A 100 -3.45 -1.00 0.70
N MET A 101 -4.54 -1.38 1.37
CA MET A 101 -5.86 -0.80 1.11
C MET A 101 -6.04 0.43 1.99
N ALA A 102 -6.15 1.60 1.38
CA ALA A 102 -6.55 2.82 2.05
C ALA A 102 -8.08 2.90 2.03
N ASN A 103 -8.74 2.59 3.14
CA ASN A 103 -10.17 2.25 3.17
C ASN A 103 -10.88 2.86 4.39
N GLY A 104 -12.21 3.02 4.29
CA GLY A 104 -13.06 3.55 5.37
C GLY A 104 -13.54 4.98 5.10
N ILE A 105 -14.05 5.66 6.12
CA ILE A 105 -14.76 6.95 6.03
C ILE A 105 -14.00 8.03 6.82
N VAL A 106 -13.85 9.20 6.21
CA VAL A 106 -13.19 10.38 6.82
C VAL A 106 -14.23 11.41 7.32
N SER A 107 -15.42 11.39 6.73
CA SER A 107 -16.55 12.26 7.02
C SER A 107 -17.16 11.93 8.38
N ALA A 108 -17.42 12.96 9.18
CA ALA A 108 -18.03 12.83 10.50
C ALA A 108 -19.51 12.38 10.47
N SER A 109 -20.16 12.40 9.30
CA SER A 109 -21.58 12.03 9.12
C SER A 109 -21.87 11.68 7.65
N GLY A 110 -23.00 11.03 7.39
CA GLY A 110 -23.47 10.70 6.02
C GLY A 110 -23.27 9.24 5.62
N TYR A 111 -22.57 8.46 6.47
CA TYR A 111 -22.29 7.04 6.28
C TYR A 111 -22.77 6.26 7.51
N ASP A 112 -23.45 5.14 7.28
CA ASP A 112 -23.92 4.21 8.32
C ASP A 112 -23.85 2.77 7.78
N PRO A 113 -22.99 1.91 8.34
CA PRO A 113 -22.02 2.20 9.40
C PRO A 113 -20.87 3.09 8.89
N SER A 114 -20.23 3.82 9.81
CA SER A 114 -19.05 4.65 9.53
C SER A 114 -17.82 4.03 10.18
N PHE A 115 -17.17 3.12 9.44
CA PHE A 115 -15.85 2.64 9.81
C PHE A 115 -14.83 3.73 9.52
N ALA A 116 -14.05 4.12 10.52
CA ALA A 116 -13.03 5.15 10.35
C ALA A 116 -12.04 4.76 9.26
N PHE A 117 -11.57 5.75 8.51
CA PHE A 117 -10.51 5.55 7.53
C PHE A 117 -9.26 4.99 8.22
N ASP A 118 -8.65 3.98 7.60
CA ASP A 118 -7.38 3.37 8.04
C ASP A 118 -6.61 2.77 6.85
N LEU A 119 -5.37 2.37 7.10
CA LEU A 119 -4.52 1.63 6.17
C LEU A 119 -4.50 0.14 6.56
N TYR A 120 -4.81 -0.72 5.60
CA TYR A 120 -4.85 -2.17 5.77
C TYR A 120 -3.71 -2.81 4.97
N PRO A 121 -2.52 -3.01 5.57
CA PRO A 121 -1.39 -3.65 4.90
C PRO A 121 -1.57 -5.17 4.82
N PHE A 122 -1.27 -5.72 3.65
CA PHE A 122 -1.14 -7.16 3.40
C PHE A 122 0.31 -7.48 3.01
N ALA A 123 1.02 -8.24 3.84
CA ALA A 123 2.37 -8.72 3.57
C ALA A 123 2.36 -9.96 2.64
N GLY A 124 3.44 -10.19 1.89
CA GLY A 124 3.53 -11.31 0.94
C GLY A 124 2.74 -11.06 -0.33
N ALA A 125 2.54 -9.78 -0.69
CA ALA A 125 1.92 -9.42 -1.96
C ALA A 125 2.76 -9.90 -3.15
N ARG A 126 2.08 -10.23 -4.24
CA ARG A 126 2.67 -10.85 -5.43
C ARG A 126 2.57 -9.91 -6.62
N GLU A 127 3.72 -9.52 -7.18
CA GLU A 127 3.77 -8.75 -8.44
C GLU A 127 3.58 -9.64 -9.69
N ALA A 128 3.62 -10.96 -9.51
CA ALA A 128 3.34 -11.96 -10.54
C ALA A 128 2.80 -13.25 -9.89
N ALA A 129 2.03 -14.02 -10.65
CA ALA A 129 1.53 -15.31 -10.18
C ALA A 129 2.66 -16.29 -9.84
N THR A 130 2.45 -17.13 -8.83
CA THR A 130 3.46 -18.12 -8.41
C THR A 130 3.64 -19.26 -9.42
N GLN A 131 2.59 -19.59 -10.18
CA GLN A 131 2.66 -20.59 -11.25
C GLN A 131 2.52 -19.95 -12.63
N SER A 132 3.41 -20.34 -13.54
CA SER A 132 3.34 -19.91 -14.95
C SER A 132 2.04 -20.39 -15.60
N GLY A 133 1.31 -19.47 -16.22
CA GLY A 133 0.01 -19.74 -16.85
C GLY A 133 -1.19 -19.54 -15.92
N ASN A 134 -0.96 -19.31 -14.63
CA ASN A 134 -1.99 -19.00 -13.66
C ASN A 134 -2.12 -17.49 -13.42
N THR A 135 -3.21 -17.12 -12.76
CA THR A 135 -3.52 -15.79 -12.23
C THR A 135 -3.78 -15.93 -10.74
N ASP A 136 -3.12 -15.12 -9.93
CA ASP A 136 -3.33 -15.06 -8.49
C ASP A 136 -4.28 -13.91 -8.14
N VAL A 137 -5.32 -14.22 -7.38
CA VAL A 137 -6.35 -13.26 -6.96
C VAL A 137 -6.24 -13.05 -5.45
N LEU A 138 -6.16 -11.79 -5.04
CA LEU A 138 -6.29 -11.36 -3.64
C LEU A 138 -7.54 -10.48 -3.54
N VAL A 139 -8.34 -10.71 -2.50
CA VAL A 139 -9.59 -9.96 -2.29
C VAL A 139 -9.59 -9.32 -0.92
N PHE A 140 -10.14 -8.11 -0.85
CA PHE A 140 -10.32 -7.31 0.36
C PHE A 140 -11.78 -6.85 0.48
N HIS A 141 -12.35 -6.94 1.68
CA HIS A 141 -13.70 -6.42 1.94
C HIS A 141 -13.69 -4.94 2.31
N GLY A 142 -13.93 -4.07 1.33
CA GLY A 142 -13.94 -2.63 1.56
C GLY A 142 -15.31 -1.96 1.71
N SER A 143 -16.42 -2.67 1.51
CA SER A 143 -17.77 -2.09 1.60
C SER A 143 -18.17 -1.91 3.06
N THR A 144 -18.33 -0.66 3.51
CA THR A 144 -18.67 -0.38 4.91
C THR A 144 -20.08 -0.86 5.26
N ASP A 145 -21.01 -0.83 4.33
CA ASP A 145 -22.43 -1.13 4.51
C ASP A 145 -22.86 -2.54 4.09
N ALA A 146 -21.92 -3.38 3.67
CA ALA A 146 -22.15 -4.81 3.49
C ALA A 146 -21.86 -5.58 4.80
N PRO A 147 -22.67 -6.62 5.12
CA PRO A 147 -22.32 -7.60 6.15
C PRO A 147 -21.16 -8.48 5.68
N GLU A 148 -20.84 -9.56 6.40
CA GLU A 148 -19.94 -10.62 5.90
C GLU A 148 -20.29 -10.98 4.44
N VAL A 149 -19.28 -10.98 3.57
CA VAL A 149 -19.42 -11.24 2.13
C VAL A 149 -18.84 -12.60 1.81
N THR A 150 -19.59 -13.36 1.02
CA THR A 150 -19.14 -14.61 0.41
C THR A 150 -19.07 -14.43 -1.09
N VAL A 151 -17.98 -14.88 -1.72
CA VAL A 151 -17.85 -14.87 -3.17
C VAL A 151 -17.87 -16.29 -3.71
N TRP A 152 -18.67 -16.46 -4.74
CA TRP A 152 -18.89 -17.73 -5.43
C TRP A 152 -18.40 -17.64 -6.86
N GLU A 153 -17.82 -18.72 -7.35
CA GLU A 153 -17.61 -18.93 -8.77
C GLU A 153 -18.72 -19.83 -9.30
N ILE A 154 -19.54 -19.28 -10.20
CA ILE A 154 -20.76 -19.94 -10.71
C ILE A 154 -20.67 -20.35 -12.18
N GLY A 155 -19.62 -19.95 -12.90
CA GLY A 155 -19.44 -20.23 -14.32
C GLY A 155 -18.69 -21.53 -14.61
N ALA A 156 -17.54 -21.71 -13.95
CA ALA A 156 -16.69 -22.89 -14.03
C ALA A 156 -17.06 -23.98 -13.00
N GLY A 157 -17.90 -23.64 -12.02
CA GLY A 157 -18.44 -24.58 -11.03
C GLY A 157 -17.49 -24.83 -9.86
N ALA A 158 -16.61 -23.87 -9.54
CA ALA A 158 -15.73 -23.98 -8.37
C ALA A 158 -16.49 -23.82 -7.04
N GLY A 159 -17.66 -23.17 -7.05
CA GLY A 159 -18.50 -22.99 -5.86
C GLY A 159 -17.99 -21.83 -4.99
N GLU A 160 -18.15 -21.95 -3.68
CA GLU A 160 -17.69 -20.94 -2.72
C GLU A 160 -16.16 -20.81 -2.78
N LEU A 161 -15.67 -19.59 -2.96
CA LEU A 161 -14.24 -19.29 -3.00
C LEU A 161 -13.72 -18.76 -1.66
N PHE A 162 -14.43 -17.77 -1.10
CA PHE A 162 -14.02 -17.08 0.12
C PHE A 162 -15.22 -16.44 0.82
N THR A 163 -15.13 -16.40 2.15
CA THR A 163 -16.06 -15.70 3.05
C THR A 163 -15.22 -14.88 4.02
N PHE A 164 -15.52 -13.60 4.19
CA PHE A 164 -14.74 -12.69 5.03
C PHE A 164 -15.54 -11.49 5.52
N ASP A 165 -15.08 -10.92 6.63
CA ASP A 165 -15.64 -9.71 7.25
C ASP A 165 -15.05 -8.43 6.65
N TYR A 166 -15.67 -7.28 6.93
CA TYR A 166 -15.13 -5.97 6.58
C TYR A 166 -13.69 -5.78 7.08
N GLY A 167 -12.82 -5.28 6.20
CA GLY A 167 -11.42 -5.00 6.52
C GLY A 167 -10.49 -6.21 6.40
N ASP A 168 -11.01 -7.39 6.09
CA ASP A 168 -10.19 -8.59 5.92
C ASP A 168 -9.77 -8.81 4.47
N PHE A 169 -8.58 -9.40 4.33
CA PHE A 169 -8.14 -10.04 3.10
C PHE A 169 -8.43 -11.53 3.13
N ALA A 170 -8.93 -12.08 2.04
CA ALA A 170 -9.21 -13.51 1.89
C ALA A 170 -7.94 -14.40 1.80
N GLY A 171 -6.78 -13.77 1.56
CA GLY A 171 -5.57 -14.44 1.09
C GLY A 171 -5.57 -14.67 -0.43
N TYR A 172 -4.47 -15.22 -0.94
CA TYR A 172 -4.32 -15.48 -2.37
C TYR A 172 -5.04 -16.77 -2.80
N LEU A 173 -5.88 -16.65 -3.81
CA LEU A 173 -6.45 -17.75 -4.58
C LEU A 173 -5.74 -17.83 -5.94
N GLU A 174 -5.01 -18.91 -6.17
CA GLU A 174 -4.35 -19.17 -7.46
C GLU A 174 -5.32 -19.89 -8.40
N LEU A 175 -5.52 -19.32 -9.59
CA LEU A 175 -6.47 -19.80 -10.60
C LEU A 175 -5.76 -20.02 -11.94
N ALA A 176 -6.29 -20.94 -12.75
CA ALA A 176 -5.90 -20.98 -14.16
C ALA A 176 -6.32 -19.66 -14.83
N THR A 177 -5.54 -19.18 -15.80
CA THR A 177 -5.95 -17.97 -16.55
C THR A 177 -7.12 -18.31 -17.48
N ALA A 178 -8.34 -17.93 -17.08
CA ALA A 178 -9.59 -18.19 -17.77
C ALA A 178 -10.65 -17.13 -17.44
N ASP A 179 -11.79 -17.18 -18.13
CA ASP A 179 -12.95 -16.34 -17.82
C ASP A 179 -13.78 -16.99 -16.70
N TYR A 180 -13.98 -16.26 -15.61
CA TYR A 180 -14.76 -16.68 -14.44
C TYR A 180 -16.00 -15.80 -14.27
N ILE A 181 -17.05 -16.35 -13.68
CA ILE A 181 -18.22 -15.57 -13.27
C ILE A 181 -18.28 -15.59 -11.75
N LEU A 182 -18.03 -14.43 -11.15
CA LEU A 182 -18.11 -14.23 -9.71
C LEU A 182 -19.49 -13.70 -9.32
N ASP A 183 -20.07 -14.30 -8.28
CA ASP A 183 -21.29 -13.85 -7.61
C ASP A 183 -20.92 -13.43 -6.19
N ILE A 184 -21.38 -12.24 -5.76
CA ILE A 184 -20.98 -11.54 -4.53
C ILE A 184 -22.25 -11.09 -3.81
#